data_AF-A0A956GKR9-F1
#
_entry.id   AF-A0A956GKR9-F1
#
_cell.length_a   1.000
_cell.length_b   1.000
_cell.length_c   1.000
_cell.angle_alpha   90.00
_cell.angle_beta   90.00
_cell.angle_gamma   90.00
#
_symmetry.space_group_name_H-M   'P 1'
#
loop_
_entity.id
_entity.type
_entity.pdbx_description
1 polymer ?
#
loop_
_entity_poly.entity_id
_entity_poly.type
_entity_poly.pdbx_seq_one_letter_code
_entity_poly.pdbx_strand_id
1 'polypeptide(L)'
;MTVDPRVPDKEAFRIGEVARLAGVTPSVLRFWETEFASLRPTKTRSGQRLYRRVDVEKVMRIRDLLYDQGFTIAGARKALREGADAAEDSLGPRQRAAVAAARKEAQDLLRLLGG
;
A
#
# COMPACT_ATOMS: atom_id res chain seq x y z
N MET A 1 -3.08 -11.96 -3.08
CA MET A 1 -3.20 -10.58 -3.61
C MET A 1 -4.50 -10.50 -4.40
N THR A 2 -5.57 -9.99 -3.78
CA THR A 2 -6.83 -9.71 -4.48
C THR A 2 -6.63 -8.44 -5.29
N VAL A 3 -6.58 -8.56 -6.62
CA VAL A 3 -6.51 -7.43 -7.54
C VAL A 3 -7.82 -6.65 -7.44
N ASP A 4 -7.76 -5.34 -7.19
CA ASP A 4 -8.96 -4.50 -7.19
C ASP A 4 -9.51 -4.44 -8.63
N PRO A 5 -10.74 -4.94 -8.90
CA PRO A 5 -11.30 -5.01 -10.24
C PRO A 5 -11.55 -3.63 -10.87
N ARG A 6 -11.42 -2.54 -10.10
CA ARG A 6 -11.57 -1.16 -10.56
C ARG A 6 -10.30 -0.57 -11.16
N VAL A 7 -9.16 -1.26 -11.07
CA VAL A 7 -7.87 -0.78 -11.61
C VAL A 7 -7.61 -1.44 -12.99
N PRO A 8 -7.62 -0.65 -14.08
CA PRO A 8 -7.37 -1.16 -15.43
C PRO A 8 -6.01 -1.87 -15.59
N ASP A 9 -5.89 -2.75 -16.58
CA ASP A 9 -4.61 -3.38 -16.91
C ASP A 9 -3.71 -2.47 -17.75
N LYS A 10 -2.96 -1.63 -17.02
CA LYS A 10 -2.04 -0.62 -17.58
C LYS A 10 -0.81 -0.52 -16.69
N GLU A 11 0.36 -0.39 -17.32
CA GLU A 11 1.64 -0.31 -16.60
C GLU A 11 1.80 0.99 -15.80
N ALA A 12 1.28 2.10 -16.31
CA ALA A 12 1.39 3.41 -15.68
C ALA A 12 0.17 4.32 -15.92
N PHE A 13 -0.16 5.11 -14.91
CA PHE A 13 -1.29 6.05 -14.89
C PHE A 13 -0.78 7.48 -14.64
N ARG A 14 -1.38 8.47 -15.30
CA ARG A 14 -1.14 9.89 -15.01
C ARG A 14 -1.96 10.31 -13.80
N ILE A 15 -1.53 11.38 -13.11
CA ILE A 15 -2.23 11.90 -11.92
C ILE A 15 -3.72 12.14 -12.15
N GLY A 16 -4.11 12.67 -13.31
CA GLY A 16 -5.52 12.90 -13.63
C GLY A 16 -6.34 11.62 -13.78
N GLU A 17 -5.72 10.52 -14.25
CA GLU A 17 -6.39 9.21 -14.34
C GLU A 17 -6.61 8.64 -12.94
N VAL A 18 -5.59 8.66 -12.09
CA VAL A 18 -5.65 8.15 -10.72
C VAL A 18 -6.62 8.96 -9.86
N ALA A 19 -6.61 10.29 -9.98
CA ALA A 19 -7.53 11.17 -9.28
C ALA A 19 -9.00 10.85 -9.63
N ARG A 20 -9.30 10.61 -10.92
CA ARG A 20 -10.64 10.17 -11.35
C ARG A 20 -11.02 8.80 -10.80
N LEU A 21 -10.12 7.83 -10.83
CA LEU A 21 -10.37 6.49 -10.27
C LEU A 21 -10.70 6.55 -8.77
N ALA A 22 -10.00 7.41 -8.02
CA ALA A 22 -10.21 7.59 -6.60
C ALA A 22 -11.36 8.54 -6.25
N GLY A 23 -11.96 9.22 -7.24
CA GLY A 23 -13.02 10.20 -7.04
C GLY A 23 -12.58 11.49 -6.32
N VAL A 24 -11.30 11.87 -6.45
CA VAL A 24 -10.72 13.06 -5.82
C VAL A 24 -10.11 14.00 -6.86
N THR A 25 -9.74 15.21 -6.45
CA THR A 25 -9.02 16.14 -7.34
C THR A 25 -7.51 15.81 -7.37
N PRO A 26 -6.79 16.18 -8.44
CA PRO A 26 -5.34 16.04 -8.48
C PRO A 26 -4.61 16.74 -7.33
N SER A 27 -5.15 17.86 -6.81
CA SER A 27 -4.58 18.57 -5.66
C SER A 27 -4.64 17.74 -4.38
N VAL A 28 -5.76 17.05 -4.13
CA VAL A 28 -5.89 16.12 -3.00
C VAL A 28 -4.91 14.95 -3.15
N LEU A 29 -4.78 14.40 -4.35
CA LEU A 29 -3.84 13.31 -4.59
C LEU A 29 -2.38 13.73 -4.38
N ARG A 30 -2.01 14.97 -4.75
CA ARG A 30 -0.69 15.55 -4.43
C ARG A 30 -0.49 15.70 -2.93
N PHE A 31 -1.51 16.11 -2.20
CA PHE A 31 -1.45 16.19 -0.74
C PHE A 31 -1.26 14.81 -0.12
N TRP A 32 -1.93 13.77 -0.64
CA TRP A 32 -1.69 12.40 -0.16
C TRP A 32 -0.25 11.92 -0.40
N GLU A 33 0.38 12.29 -1.52
CA GLU A 33 1.80 11.99 -1.73
C GLU A 33 2.72 12.58 -0.64
N THR A 34 2.36 13.73 -0.06
CA THR A 34 3.15 14.33 1.04
C THR A 34 2.90 13.64 2.37
N GLU A 35 1.68 13.18 2.59
CA GLU A 35 1.27 12.56 3.87
C GLU A 35 1.57 11.06 3.97
N PHE A 36 1.67 10.35 2.84
CA PHE A 36 1.86 8.91 2.81
C PHE A 36 3.18 8.54 2.13
N ALA A 37 4.22 8.32 2.93
CA ALA A 37 5.57 8.01 2.42
C ALA A 37 5.66 6.75 1.54
N SER A 38 4.69 5.84 1.61
CA SER A 38 4.59 4.63 0.78
C SER A 38 4.00 4.90 -0.61
N LEU A 39 3.39 6.07 -0.84
CA LEU A 39 2.83 6.52 -2.11
C LEU A 39 3.83 7.47 -2.81
N ARG A 40 4.73 6.90 -3.61
CA ARG A 40 5.79 7.64 -4.30
C ARG A 40 5.74 7.36 -5.81
N PRO A 41 4.90 8.08 -6.58
CA PRO A 41 4.90 7.96 -8.03
C PRO A 41 6.24 8.41 -8.62
N THR A 42 6.66 7.76 -9.70
CA THR A 42 7.86 8.16 -10.44
C THR A 42 7.59 9.45 -11.21
N LYS A 43 8.62 10.29 -11.37
CA LYS A 43 8.56 11.47 -12.23
C LYS A 43 9.22 11.18 -13.57
N THR A 44 8.57 11.57 -14.66
CA THR A 44 9.20 11.57 -15.99
C THR A 44 10.30 12.63 -16.07
N ARG A 45 11.11 12.59 -17.14
CA ARG A 45 12.09 13.65 -17.44
C ARG A 45 11.46 15.05 -17.56
N SER A 46 10.20 15.11 -17.98
CA SER A 46 9.41 16.36 -18.08
C SER A 46 8.69 16.74 -16.78
N GLY A 47 8.88 16.00 -15.69
CA GLY A 47 8.28 16.28 -14.37
C GLY A 47 6.85 15.78 -14.17
N GLN A 48 6.29 15.02 -15.13
CA GLN A 48 4.97 14.42 -15.01
C GLN A 48 5.01 13.23 -14.05
N ARG A 49 3.96 13.06 -13.24
CA ARG A 49 3.83 11.92 -12.32
C ARG A 49 3.24 10.72 -13.03
N LEU A 50 3.91 9.59 -12.89
CA LEU A 50 3.45 8.27 -13.32
C LEU A 50 3.29 7.38 -12.11
N TYR A 51 2.08 6.87 -11.92
CA TYR A 51 1.72 5.92 -10.88
C TYR A 51 1.71 4.54 -11.50
N ARG A 52 2.39 3.59 -10.88
CA ARG A 52 2.26 2.18 -11.27
C ARG A 52 0.96 1.62 -10.68
N ARG A 53 0.55 0.44 -11.13
CA ARG A 53 -0.60 -0.28 -10.56
C ARG A 53 -0.55 -0.34 -9.02
N VAL A 54 0.59 -0.69 -8.44
CA VAL A 54 0.80 -0.74 -6.97
C VAL A 54 0.62 0.61 -6.27
N ASP A 55 0.86 1.71 -6.97
CA ASP A 55 0.65 3.05 -6.42
C ASP A 55 -0.84 3.41 -6.48
N VAL A 56 -1.55 3.01 -7.55
CA VAL A 56 -3.01 3.18 -7.67
C VAL A 56 -3.74 2.38 -6.60
N GLU A 57 -3.35 1.12 -6.36
CA GLU A 57 -3.94 0.29 -5.30
C GLU A 57 -3.81 0.93 -3.91
N LYS A 58 -2.65 1.51 -3.60
CA LYS A 58 -2.45 2.27 -2.35
C LYS A 58 -3.37 3.47 -2.28
N VAL A 59 -3.53 4.22 -3.38
CA VAL A 59 -4.46 5.36 -3.43
C VAL A 59 -5.89 4.91 -3.15
N MET A 60 -6.33 3.80 -3.74
CA MET A 60 -7.67 3.26 -3.49
C MET A 60 -7.85 2.86 -2.03
N ARG A 61 -6.81 2.28 -1.41
CA ARG A 61 -6.84 1.96 0.02
C ARG A 61 -6.87 3.20 0.92
N ILE A 62 -6.08 4.23 0.60
CA ILE A 62 -6.11 5.52 1.32
C ILE A 62 -7.51 6.15 1.21
N ARG A 63 -8.11 6.16 0.01
CA ARG A 63 -9.46 6.69 -0.20
C ARG A 63 -10.48 5.97 0.68
N ASP A 64 -10.47 4.64 0.66
CA ASP A 64 -11.36 3.81 1.49
C ASP A 64 -11.22 4.15 2.98
N LEU A 65 -9.98 4.21 3.50
CA LEU A 65 -9.73 4.57 4.90
C LEU A 65 -10.28 5.96 5.25
N LEU A 66 -10.04 6.96 4.41
CA LEU A 66 -10.39 8.35 4.72
C LEU A 66 -11.88 8.66 4.51
N TYR A 67 -12.47 8.19 3.41
CA TYR A 67 -13.83 8.55 3.02
C TYR A 67 -14.87 7.52 3.40
N ASP A 68 -14.57 6.23 3.25
CA ASP A 68 -15.56 5.17 3.50
C ASP A 68 -15.51 4.73 4.98
N GLN A 69 -14.33 4.72 5.59
CA GLN A 69 -14.13 4.33 7.00
C GLN A 69 -13.97 5.52 7.96
N GLY A 70 -13.86 6.75 7.46
CA GLY A 70 -13.82 7.96 8.28
C GLY A 70 -12.54 8.19 9.09
N PHE A 71 -11.42 7.56 8.71
CA PHE A 71 -10.14 7.78 9.40
C PHE A 71 -9.61 9.20 9.14
N THR A 72 -8.88 9.74 10.12
CA THR A 72 -8.03 10.92 9.90
C THR A 72 -6.76 10.53 9.13
N ILE A 73 -6.03 11.50 8.58
CA ILE A 73 -4.73 11.25 7.91
C ILE A 73 -3.76 10.46 8.82
N ALA A 74 -3.66 10.85 10.10
CA ALA A 74 -2.80 10.15 11.07
C ALA A 74 -3.29 8.72 11.32
N GLY A 75 -4.61 8.52 11.45
CA GLY A 75 -5.22 7.21 11.60
C GLY A 75 -4.98 6.31 10.39
N ALA A 76 -5.22 6.80 9.19
CA ALA A 76 -4.99 6.07 7.94
C ALA A 76 -3.50 5.71 7.77
N ARG A 77 -2.58 6.62 8.14
CA ARG A 77 -1.13 6.34 8.11
C ARG A 77 -0.75 5.22 9.07
N LYS A 78 -1.36 5.20 10.26
CA LYS A 78 -1.20 4.11 11.23
C LYS A 78 -1.77 2.80 10.66
N ALA A 79 -3.01 2.80 10.17
CA ALA A 79 -3.67 1.64 9.59
C ALA A 79 -2.95 1.07 8.35
N LEU A 80 -2.26 1.89 7.55
CA LEU A 80 -1.47 1.41 6.40
C LEU A 80 -0.13 0.80 6.81
N ARG A 81 0.44 1.21 7.95
CA ARG A 81 1.63 0.56 8.53
C ARG A 81 1.23 -0.74 9.21
N GLU A 82 0.22 -0.66 10.06
CA GLU A 82 -0.31 -1.83 10.78
C GLU A 82 -0.97 -2.82 9.84
N GLY A 83 -1.54 -2.41 8.71
CA GLY A 83 -2.06 -3.31 7.67
C GLY A 83 -0.97 -4.12 6.97
N ALA A 84 0.28 -3.66 6.98
CA ALA A 84 1.43 -4.47 6.57
C ALA A 84 1.75 -5.53 7.63
N ASP A 85 1.49 -5.24 8.91
CA ASP A 85 1.60 -6.19 10.03
C ASP A 85 0.32 -7.06 10.21
N ALA A 86 -0.86 -6.58 9.78
CA ALA A 86 -2.16 -7.25 9.93
C ALA A 86 -2.40 -8.34 8.88
N ALA A 87 -1.52 -8.45 7.88
CA ALA A 87 -1.37 -9.68 7.11
C ALA A 87 -0.93 -10.85 8.01
N GLU A 88 -0.27 -10.60 9.14
CA GLU A 88 -0.03 -11.60 10.19
C GLU A 88 -1.26 -11.74 11.13
N ASP A 89 -2.05 -10.68 11.33
CA ASP A 89 -3.18 -10.66 12.26
C ASP A 89 -4.50 -11.25 11.68
N SER A 90 -4.60 -11.38 10.35
CA SER A 90 -5.71 -12.06 9.66
C SER A 90 -5.57 -13.60 9.62
N LEU A 91 -4.48 -14.13 10.18
CA LEU A 91 -4.27 -15.55 10.37
C LEU A 91 -4.89 -15.99 11.71
N GLY A 92 -5.62 -17.12 11.71
CA GLY A 92 -6.07 -17.73 12.96
C GLY A 92 -4.89 -18.15 13.84
N PRO A 93 -5.09 -18.43 15.15
CA PRO A 93 -4.00 -18.73 16.09
C PRO A 93 -3.01 -19.81 15.61
N ARG A 94 -3.52 -20.83 14.90
CA ARG A 94 -2.71 -21.89 14.28
C ARG A 94 -1.81 -21.38 13.13
N GLN A 95 -2.33 -20.50 12.30
CA GLN A 95 -1.63 -19.96 11.14
C GLN A 95 -0.58 -18.92 11.57
N ARG A 96 -0.86 -18.14 12.63
CA ARG A 96 0.14 -17.26 13.27
C ARG A 96 1.31 -18.04 13.85
N ALA A 97 1.01 -19.13 14.57
CA ALA A 97 2.05 -20.00 15.14
C ALA A 97 2.92 -20.62 14.04
N ALA A 98 2.32 -21.03 12.92
CA ALA A 98 3.05 -21.58 11.78
C ALA A 98 3.98 -20.55 11.11
N VAL A 99 3.50 -19.32 10.89
CA VAL A 99 4.33 -18.25 10.29
C VAL A 99 5.45 -17.82 11.23
N ALA A 100 5.18 -17.71 12.53
CA ALA A 100 6.19 -17.40 13.53
C ALA A 100 7.27 -18.50 13.62
N ALA A 101 6.87 -19.77 13.54
CA ALA A 101 7.80 -20.90 13.53
C ALA A 101 8.67 -20.91 12.26
N ALA A 102 8.07 -20.75 11.08
CA ALA A 102 8.80 -20.70 9.81
C ALA A 102 9.79 -19.53 9.74
N ARG A 103 9.40 -18.36 10.29
CA ARG A 103 10.27 -17.18 10.38
C ARG A 103 11.46 -17.42 11.31
N LYS A 104 11.24 -18.12 12.44
CA LYS A 104 12.31 -18.49 13.38
C LYS A 104 13.28 -19.49 12.76
N GLU A 105 12.78 -20.52 12.10
CA GLU A 105 13.61 -21.51 11.39
C GLU A 105 14.47 -20.85 10.30
N ALA A 106 13.89 -19.97 9.49
CA ALA A 106 14.64 -19.24 8.47
C ALA A 106 15.74 -18.37 9.08
N GLN A 107 15.49 -17.73 10.23
CA GLN A 107 16.49 -16.93 10.95
C GLN A 107 17.59 -17.78 11.55
N ASP A 108 17.27 -18.95 12.09
CA ASP A 108 18.26 -19.87 12.67
C ASP A 108 19.13 -20.51 11.57
N LEU A 109 18.55 -20.84 10.41
CA LEU A 109 19.31 -21.29 9.24
C LEU A 109 20.23 -20.19 8.69
N LEU A 110 19.74 -18.95 8.60
CA LEU A 110 20.56 -17.80 8.21
C LEU A 110 21.71 -17.54 9.19
N ARG A 111 21.50 -17.79 10.49
CA ARG A 111 22.56 -17.73 11.51
C ARG A 111 23.59 -18.85 11.37
N LEU A 112 23.16 -20.05 11.00
CA LEU A 112 24.04 -21.21 10.79
C LEU A 112 24.89 -21.12 9.52
N LEU A 113 24.40 -20.41 8.50
CA LEU A 113 25.12 -20.19 7.23
C LEU A 113 25.98 -18.91 7.23
N GLY A 114 25.80 -18.04 8.24
CA GLY A 114 26.51 -16.76 8.38
C GLY A 114 27.63 -16.77 9.43
N GLY A 115 28.06 -17.95 9.89
CA GLY A 115 29.17 -18.17 10.81
C GLY A 115 30.32 -18.93 10.16
#